data_AF-A0A1B6JLQ1-F1
#
_entry.id   AF-A0A1B6JLQ1-F1
#
_cell.length_a   1.000
_cell.length_b   1.000
_cell.length_c   1.000
_cell.angle_alpha   90.00
_cell.angle_beta   90.00
_cell.angle_gamma   90.00
#
_symmetry.space_group_name_H-M   'P 1'
#
loop_
_entity.id
_entity.type
_entity.pdbx_description
1 polymer ?
#
loop_
_entity_poly.entity_id
_entity_poly.type
_entity_poly.pdbx_seq_one_letter_code
_entity_poly.pdbx_strand_id
1 'polypeptide(L)'
;LLFEGDLQNEESVLEWLVDDDNRELADEIEQVNNRMLERLLDQSLLLAVFFYDDDDCPECEEILEELEMIDDEADLYGIDMVKISDQEAAARYNIIHTPALVYFRKRVPLLYDGDL
;
A
#
# COMPACT_ATOMS: atom_id res chain seq x y z
N LEU A 1 12.89 -14.58 4.70
CA LEU A 1 11.85 -15.12 3.81
C LEU A 1 12.53 -15.71 2.56
N LEU A 2 12.17 -16.93 2.13
CA LEU A 2 12.75 -17.57 0.93
C LEU A 2 11.65 -18.32 0.16
N PHE A 3 11.39 -17.91 -1.08
CA PHE A 3 10.42 -18.57 -1.96
C PHE A 3 10.97 -19.92 -2.47
N GLU A 4 10.23 -21.01 -2.27
CA GLU A 4 10.64 -22.37 -2.67
C GLU A 4 10.09 -22.81 -4.05
N GLY A 5 9.31 -21.96 -4.71
CA GLY A 5 8.66 -22.25 -5.99
C GLY A 5 9.47 -21.88 -7.24
N ASP A 6 8.85 -22.03 -8.41
CA ASP A 6 9.44 -21.62 -9.69
C ASP A 6 9.32 -20.11 -9.90
N LEU A 7 10.44 -19.40 -9.91
CA LEU A 7 10.51 -17.95 -10.16
C LEU A 7 10.04 -17.55 -11.56
N GLN A 8 9.92 -18.49 -12.51
CA GLN A 8 9.37 -18.23 -13.84
C GLN A 8 7.84 -18.22 -13.86
N ASN A 9 7.21 -18.73 -12.80
CA ASN A 9 5.76 -18.66 -12.65
C ASN A 9 5.38 -17.34 -11.97
N GLU A 10 5.08 -16.34 -12.80
CA GLU A 10 4.72 -15.00 -12.37
C GLU A 10 3.50 -14.96 -11.43
N GLU A 11 2.50 -15.84 -11.62
CA GLU A 11 1.34 -15.88 -10.72
C GLU A 11 1.72 -16.43 -9.34
N SER A 12 2.49 -17.52 -9.28
CA SER A 12 2.93 -18.08 -8.00
C SER A 12 3.86 -17.15 -7.23
N VAL A 13 4.71 -16.39 -7.94
CA VAL A 13 5.56 -15.38 -7.30
C VAL A 13 4.71 -14.21 -6.79
N LEU A 14 3.70 -13.77 -7.55
CA LEU A 14 2.82 -12.71 -7.11
C LEU A 14 2.01 -13.11 -5.89
N GLU A 15 1.42 -14.31 -5.89
CA GLU A 15 0.68 -14.84 -4.74
C GLU A 15 1.54 -14.87 -3.47
N TRP A 16 2.82 -15.22 -3.62
CA TRP A 16 3.76 -15.19 -2.52
C TRP A 16 4.09 -13.77 -2.04
N LEU A 17 4.24 -12.79 -2.94
CA LEU A 17 4.53 -11.39 -2.57
C LEU A 17 3.34 -10.66 -1.95
N VAL A 18 2.11 -11.07 -2.25
CA VAL A 18 0.90 -10.47 -1.69
C VAL A 18 0.40 -11.21 -0.45
N ASP A 19 1.11 -12.24 0.00
CA ASP A 19 0.78 -12.94 1.25
C ASP A 19 1.30 -12.12 2.44
N ASP A 20 0.44 -11.87 3.44
CA ASP A 20 0.75 -10.96 4.56
C ASP A 20 2.03 -11.39 5.30
N ASP A 21 2.20 -12.68 5.60
CA ASP A 21 3.40 -13.23 6.26
C ASP A 21 4.71 -13.02 5.46
N ASN A 22 4.62 -12.79 4.15
CA ASN A 22 5.79 -12.62 3.26
C ASN A 22 5.99 -11.18 2.78
N ARG A 23 4.95 -10.34 2.84
CA ARG A 23 5.02 -8.93 2.47
C ARG A 23 5.64 -8.12 3.60
N GLU A 24 5.25 -8.43 4.83
CA GLU A 24 5.66 -7.71 6.04
C GLU A 24 7.18 -7.76 6.27
N LEU A 25 7.83 -6.63 6.01
CA LEU A 25 9.17 -6.35 6.51
C LEU A 25 9.01 -5.59 7.82
N ALA A 26 9.70 -6.04 8.87
CA ALA A 26 9.66 -5.35 10.16
C ALA A 26 10.11 -3.89 9.99
N ASP A 27 9.25 -2.96 10.40
CA ASP A 27 9.47 -1.51 10.45
C ASP A 27 9.47 -0.78 9.08
N GLU A 28 8.78 -1.28 8.04
CA GLU A 28 8.57 -0.50 6.79
C GLU A 28 7.23 -0.80 6.07
N ILE A 29 6.41 0.24 5.83
CA ILE A 29 5.22 0.21 4.98
C ILE A 29 5.58 -0.22 3.56
N GLU A 30 4.89 -1.23 3.02
CA GLU A 30 5.36 -1.86 1.80
C GLU A 30 5.00 -1.10 0.52
N GLN A 31 5.98 -1.04 -0.38
CA GLN A 31 5.79 -0.56 -1.74
C GLN A 31 5.07 -1.60 -2.58
N VAL A 32 3.94 -1.21 -3.16
CA VAL A 32 3.18 -2.06 -4.09
C VAL A 32 3.13 -1.44 -5.48
N ASN A 33 3.03 -2.30 -6.49
CA ASN A 33 2.65 -1.88 -7.84
C ASN A 33 1.13 -2.02 -8.05
N ASN A 34 0.64 -1.48 -9.16
CA ASN A 34 -0.77 -1.53 -9.53
C ASN A 34 -1.40 -2.94 -9.43
N ARG A 35 -0.70 -3.98 -9.90
CA ARG A 35 -1.24 -5.35 -9.88
C ARG A 35 -1.34 -5.91 -8.46
N MET A 36 -0.36 -5.62 -7.61
CA MET A 36 -0.40 -5.97 -6.19
C MET A 36 -1.54 -5.24 -5.48
N LEU A 37 -1.66 -3.92 -5.68
CA LEU A 37 -2.75 -3.11 -5.10
C LEU A 37 -4.14 -3.69 -5.42
N GLU A 38 -4.40 -4.09 -6.68
CA GLU A 38 -5.69 -4.69 -7.03
C GLU A 38 -5.97 -6.01 -6.30
N ARG A 39 -4.94 -6.83 -6.06
CA ARG A 39 -5.06 -8.06 -5.27
C ARG A 39 -5.34 -7.77 -3.81
N LEU A 40 -4.64 -6.80 -3.21
CA LEU A 40 -4.86 -6.38 -1.83
C LEU A 40 -6.27 -5.83 -1.63
N LEU A 41 -6.78 -5.04 -2.57
CA LEU A 41 -8.16 -4.56 -2.53
C LEU A 41 -9.20 -5.68 -2.59
N ASP A 42 -8.89 -6.83 -3.19
CA ASP A 42 -9.76 -8.01 -3.22
C ASP A 42 -9.66 -8.86 -1.94
N GLN A 43 -8.50 -8.90 -1.30
CA GLN A 43 -8.19 -9.77 -0.16
C GLN A 43 -8.43 -9.09 1.18
N SER A 44 -7.98 -7.84 1.33
CA SER A 44 -8.02 -7.08 2.57
C SER A 44 -9.40 -6.43 2.78
N LEU A 45 -9.92 -6.54 4.01
CA LEU A 45 -11.19 -5.90 4.37
C LEU A 45 -11.03 -4.40 4.60
N LEU A 46 -9.90 -4.01 5.18
CA LEU A 46 -9.49 -2.67 5.51
C LEU A 46 -8.07 -2.49 4.95
N LEU A 47 -7.82 -1.46 4.15
CA LEU A 47 -6.52 -1.20 3.54
C LEU A 47 -6.29 0.31 3.50
N ALA A 48 -5.19 0.79 4.06
CA ALA A 48 -4.73 2.16 3.90
C ALA A 48 -3.69 2.22 2.77
N VAL A 49 -3.87 3.14 1.83
CA VAL A 49 -2.99 3.28 0.67
C VAL A 49 -2.48 4.71 0.60
N PHE A 50 -1.17 4.87 0.75
CA PHE A 50 -0.48 6.13 0.56
C PHE A 50 -0.07 6.27 -0.91
N PHE A 51 -0.73 7.17 -1.63
CA PHE A 51 -0.41 7.53 -3.00
C PHE A 51 0.55 8.71 -3.01
N TYR A 52 1.66 8.56 -3.73
CA TYR A 52 2.68 9.60 -3.84
C TYR A 52 3.31 9.63 -5.23
N ASP A 53 4.21 10.59 -5.48
CA ASP A 53 5.01 10.70 -6.70
C ASP A 53 6.50 10.77 -6.32
N ASP A 54 7.30 9.78 -6.75
CA ASP A 54 8.75 9.73 -6.46
C ASP A 54 9.50 10.96 -7.00
N ASP A 55 9.02 11.57 -8.09
CA ASP A 55 9.68 12.70 -8.75
C ASP A 55 9.23 14.07 -8.21
N ASP A 56 8.08 14.14 -7.53
CA ASP A 56 7.44 15.40 -7.10
C ASP A 56 6.75 15.28 -5.73
N CYS A 57 7.51 14.92 -4.69
CA CYS A 57 7.00 14.92 -3.31
C CYS A 57 8.10 15.15 -2.25
N PRO A 58 8.48 16.40 -1.98
CA PRO A 58 9.51 16.70 -0.98
C PRO A 58 9.06 16.43 0.47
N GLU A 59 7.75 16.46 0.75
CA GLU A 59 7.20 16.19 2.08
C GLU A 59 6.94 14.69 2.33
N CYS A 60 7.04 13.82 1.30
CA CYS A 60 6.68 12.41 1.43
C CYS A 60 7.55 11.64 2.43
N GLU A 61 8.83 11.99 2.55
CA GLU A 61 9.73 11.33 3.50
C GLU A 61 9.26 11.57 4.95
N GLU A 62 8.91 12.82 5.29
CA GLU A 62 8.39 13.18 6.62
C GLU A 62 7.02 12.53 6.89
N ILE A 63 6.11 12.53 5.90
CA ILE A 63 4.80 11.89 6.03
C ILE A 63 4.96 10.38 6.23
N LEU A 64 5.84 9.73 5.46
CA LEU A 64 6.10 8.30 5.61
C LEU A 64 6.66 8.00 7.00
N GLU A 65 7.64 8.76 7.50
CA GLU A 65 8.17 8.56 8.86
C GLU A 65 7.06 8.59 9.94
N GLU A 66 6.10 9.51 9.82
CA GLU A 66 4.96 9.58 10.74
C GLU A 66 3.95 8.44 10.54
N LEU A 67 3.76 7.98 9.28
CA LEU A 67 2.90 6.82 8.98
C LEU A 67 3.51 5.50 9.51
N GLU A 68 4.83 5.33 9.40
CA GLU A 68 5.54 4.16 9.95
C GLU A 68 5.36 4.05 11.47
N MET A 69 5.30 5.20 12.18
CA MET A 69 5.07 5.23 13.63
C MET A 69 3.68 4.71 14.05
N ILE A 70 2.70 4.70 13.14
CA ILE A 70 1.33 4.22 13.40
C ILE A 70 1.02 2.86 12.78
N ASP A 71 1.85 2.38 11.85
CA ASP A 71 1.64 1.17 11.06
C ASP A 71 1.45 -0.07 11.94
N ASP A 72 2.40 -0.31 12.85
CA ASP A 72 2.34 -1.37 13.86
C ASP A 72 1.03 -1.38 14.66
N GLU A 73 0.49 -0.19 14.99
CA GLU A 73 -0.78 -0.07 15.71
C GLU A 73 -1.97 -0.34 14.78
N ALA A 74 -1.92 0.11 13.53
CA ALA A 74 -2.95 -0.11 12.52
C ALA A 74 -3.15 -1.61 12.22
N ASP A 75 -2.07 -2.37 12.15
CA ASP A 75 -2.07 -3.83 11.96
C ASP A 75 -2.80 -4.56 13.08
N LEU A 76 -2.67 -4.11 14.34
CA LEU A 76 -3.43 -4.68 15.46
C LEU A 76 -4.95 -4.54 15.28
N TYR A 77 -5.39 -3.57 14.48
CA TYR A 77 -6.79 -3.38 14.10
C TYR A 77 -7.16 -4.03 12.76
N GLY A 78 -6.21 -4.73 12.11
CA GLY A 78 -6.38 -5.39 10.82
C GLY A 78 -6.52 -4.41 9.67
N ILE A 79 -5.78 -3.29 9.74
CA ILE A 79 -5.67 -2.31 8.66
C ILE A 79 -4.27 -2.43 8.08
N ASP A 80 -4.14 -3.12 6.97
CA ASP A 80 -2.87 -3.18 6.25
C ASP A 80 -2.57 -1.79 5.66
N MET A 81 -1.32 -1.32 5.72
CA MET A 81 -0.88 -0.09 5.07
C MET A 81 0.09 -0.39 3.94
N VAL A 82 -0.09 0.27 2.79
CA VAL A 82 0.84 0.16 1.66
C VAL A 82 1.08 1.52 1.02
N LYS A 83 2.22 1.67 0.35
CA LYS A 83 2.57 2.86 -0.44
C LYS A 83 2.66 2.53 -1.93
N ILE A 84 2.24 3.47 -2.77
CA ILE A 84 2.25 3.33 -4.23
C ILE A 84 2.61 4.65 -4.92
N SER A 85 3.58 4.56 -5.84
CA SER A 85 3.97 5.60 -6.79
C SER A 85 3.57 5.14 -8.19
N ASP A 86 2.31 5.38 -8.55
CA ASP A 86 1.72 5.00 -9.85
C ASP A 86 0.58 5.96 -10.21
N GLN A 87 0.82 6.82 -11.18
CA GLN A 87 -0.15 7.85 -11.62
C GLN A 87 -1.42 7.24 -12.22
N GLU A 88 -1.35 6.08 -12.87
CA GLU A 88 -2.54 5.41 -13.41
C GLU A 88 -3.40 4.84 -12.29
N ALA A 89 -2.77 4.28 -11.25
CA ALA A 89 -3.48 3.81 -10.07
C ALA A 89 -4.18 4.96 -9.33
N ALA A 90 -3.49 6.09 -9.12
CA ALA A 90 -4.05 7.29 -8.51
C ALA A 90 -5.27 7.83 -9.30
N ALA A 91 -5.13 7.91 -10.62
CA ALA A 91 -6.19 8.41 -11.50
C ALA A 91 -7.49 7.57 -11.44
N ARG A 92 -7.38 6.23 -11.29
CA ARG A 92 -8.56 5.36 -11.16
C ARG A 92 -9.39 5.62 -9.90
N TYR A 93 -8.74 6.08 -8.84
CA TYR A 93 -9.40 6.44 -7.58
C TYR A 93 -9.70 7.95 -7.48
N ASN A 94 -9.64 8.67 -8.61
CA ASN A 94 -9.92 10.11 -8.68
C ASN A 94 -9.00 10.96 -7.80
N ILE A 95 -7.77 10.48 -7.55
CA ILE A 95 -6.74 11.21 -6.82
C ILE A 95 -6.05 12.15 -7.82
N ILE A 96 -6.32 13.45 -7.68
CA ILE A 96 -5.80 14.49 -8.58
C ILE A 96 -4.49 15.08 -8.04
N HIS A 97 -4.32 15.04 -6.73
CA HIS A 97 -3.17 15.60 -6.01
C HIS A 97 -2.58 14.52 -5.13
N THR A 98 -1.26 14.37 -5.24
CA THR A 98 -0.41 13.60 -4.33
C THR A 98 0.46 14.57 -3.53
N PRO A 99 0.91 14.20 -2.32
CA PRO A 99 0.63 12.95 -1.62
C PRO A 99 -0.84 12.86 -1.14
N ALA A 100 -1.37 11.63 -1.05
CA ALA A 100 -2.73 11.39 -0.59
C ALA A 100 -2.84 10.04 0.12
N LEU A 101 -3.48 10.02 1.29
CA LEU A 101 -3.83 8.80 2.01
C LEU A 101 -5.28 8.42 1.73
N VAL A 102 -5.51 7.20 1.28
CA VAL A 102 -6.85 6.67 1.02
C VAL A 102 -7.09 5.42 1.83
N TYR A 103 -8.16 5.44 2.62
CA TYR A 103 -8.61 4.30 3.39
C TYR A 103 -9.71 3.55 2.64
N PHE A 104 -9.46 2.29 2.31
CA PHE A 104 -10.41 1.41 1.67
C PHE A 104 -11.11 0.53 2.71
N ARG A 105 -12.44 0.59 2.72
CA ARG A 105 -13.27 -0.33 3.50
C ARG A 105 -14.10 -1.18 2.56
N LYS A 106 -13.75 -2.46 2.42
CA LYS A 106 -14.41 -3.40 1.48
C LYS A 106 -14.49 -2.81 0.07
N ARG A 107 -13.35 -2.36 -0.47
CA ARG A 107 -13.20 -1.67 -1.76
C ARG A 107 -13.86 -0.29 -1.89
N VAL A 108 -14.47 0.25 -0.84
CA VAL A 108 -15.00 1.63 -0.86
C VAL A 108 -13.89 2.58 -0.43
N PRO A 109 -13.39 3.47 -1.32
CA PRO A 109 -12.36 4.44 -0.96
C PRO A 109 -12.93 5.57 -0.11
N LEU A 110 -12.18 5.97 0.90
CA LEU A 110 -12.37 7.17 1.69
C LEU A 110 -11.05 7.95 1.68
N LEU A 111 -11.04 9.08 0.98
CA LEU A 111 -9.91 10.00 0.98
C LEU A 111 -9.78 10.64 2.37
N TYR A 112 -8.57 10.62 2.93
CA TYR A 112 -8.26 11.35 4.15
C TYR A 112 -8.20 12.85 3.84
N ASP A 113 -8.93 13.65 4.63
CA ASP A 113 -9.10 15.10 4.44
C ASP A 113 -8.41 15.94 5.53
N GLY A 114 -7.68 15.29 6.44
CA GLY A 114 -6.86 15.95 7.46
C GLY A 114 -5.48 16.33 6.95
N ASP A 115 -4.67 16.88 7.87
CA ASP A 115 -3.27 17.21 7.58
C ASP A 115 -2.45 15.92 7.50
N LEU A 116 -1.69 15.80 6.41
CA LEU A 116 -0.63 14.83 6.21
C LEU A 116 0.70 15.52 6.47
#